data_AF-A0A953A6Q1-F1
#
_entry.id   AF-A0A953A6Q1-F1
#
_cell.length_a   1.000
_cell.length_b   1.000
_cell.length_c   1.000
_cell.angle_alpha   90.00
_cell.angle_beta   90.00
_cell.angle_gamma   90.00
#
_symmetry.space_group_name_H-M   'P 1'
#
loop_
_entity.id
_entity.type
_entity.pdbx_description
1 polymer ?
#
loop_
_entity_poly.entity_id
_entity_poly.type
_entity_poly.pdbx_seq_one_letter_code
_entity_poly.pdbx_strand_id
1 'polypeptide(L)'
;ASAGGSDIATAAYSAAAKTTSVLPLKTLAPKCVWSNKEKTVVYCGVPTIVPSGTYPDDWYKGIAHFADKLWKINVKTQETDLILDPAAETLSDIDMTNLTIDPTDSFIAFTNKTDMSLWLYRIK
;
A
#
# COMPACT_ATOMS: atom_id res chain seq x y z
N ALA A 1 2.75 28.00 8.31
CA ALA A 1 1.51 27.51 8.93
C ALA A 1 1.15 26.18 8.26
N SER A 2 1.27 25.08 8.99
CA SER A 2 0.95 23.73 8.50
C SER A 2 -0.56 23.61 8.34
N ALA A 3 -1.04 23.56 7.10
CA ALA A 3 -2.40 23.15 6.83
C ALA A 3 -2.51 21.66 7.15
N GLY A 4 -3.18 21.33 8.25
CA GLY A 4 -3.56 19.97 8.59
C GLY A 4 -4.59 19.48 7.58
N GLY A 5 -4.13 18.72 6.58
CA GLY A 5 -4.95 18.06 5.59
C GLY A 5 -4.91 16.56 5.83
N SER A 6 -6.06 15.98 6.14
CA SER A 6 -6.35 14.54 6.24
C SER A 6 -6.23 13.79 4.89
N ASP A 7 -5.43 14.31 3.95
CA ASP A 7 -5.35 13.82 2.58
C ASP A 7 -3.97 13.22 2.30
N ILE A 8 -3.95 11.89 2.27
CA ILE A 8 -2.86 11.13 1.65
C ILE A 8 -3.12 11.10 0.14
N ALA A 9 -2.08 11.37 -0.66
CA ALA A 9 -2.11 11.14 -2.09
C ALA A 9 -0.86 10.36 -2.51
N THR A 10 -1.04 9.43 -3.44
CA THR A 10 0.04 8.58 -3.96
C THR A 10 0.13 8.76 -5.46
N ALA A 11 1.34 8.81 -5.99
CA ALA A 11 1.57 8.89 -7.42
C ALA A 11 2.75 8.02 -7.84
N ALA A 12 2.67 7.49 -9.06
CA ALA A 12 3.77 6.83 -9.73
C ALA A 12 4.47 7.81 -10.68
N TYR A 13 5.81 7.80 -10.67
CA TYR A 13 6.62 8.62 -11.56
C TYR A 13 7.31 7.76 -12.62
N SER A 14 7.19 8.15 -13.88
CA SER A 14 7.91 7.53 -15.00
C SER A 14 9.16 8.34 -15.33
N ALA A 15 10.34 7.80 -15.05
CA ALA A 15 11.61 8.45 -15.38
C ALA A 15 11.83 8.59 -16.90
N ALA A 16 11.35 7.62 -17.68
CA ALA A 16 11.47 7.65 -19.14
C ALA A 16 10.58 8.71 -19.78
N ALA A 17 9.32 8.80 -19.34
CA ALA A 17 8.36 9.77 -19.87
C ALA A 17 8.44 11.14 -19.19
N LYS A 18 9.11 11.23 -18.03
CA LYS A 18 9.12 12.40 -17.14
C LYS A 18 7.72 12.86 -16.74
N THR A 19 6.82 11.90 -16.52
CA THR A 19 5.42 12.14 -16.17
C THR A 19 5.06 11.54 -14.82
N THR A 20 4.08 12.14 -14.16
CA THR A 20 3.51 11.68 -12.90
C THR A 20 2.08 11.22 -13.14
N SER A 21 1.74 10.04 -12.67
CA SER A 21 0.39 9.47 -12.69
C SER A 21 -0.09 9.33 -11.26
N VAL A 22 -1.13 10.08 -10.88
CA VAL A 22 -1.78 9.93 -9.57
C VAL A 22 -2.46 8.56 -9.53
N LEU A 23 -2.32 7.84 -8.42
CA LEU A 23 -2.94 6.54 -8.25
C LEU A 23 -4.42 6.70 -7.84
N PRO A 24 -5.29 5.74 -8.22
CA PRO A 24 -6.71 5.80 -7.88
C PRO A 24 -6.97 5.51 -6.40
N LEU A 25 -6.00 4.90 -5.70
CA LEU A 25 -6.05 4.58 -4.28
C LEU A 25 -5.01 5.40 -3.50
N LYS A 26 -5.39 5.86 -2.31
CA LYS A 26 -4.57 6.70 -1.43
C LYS A 26 -3.86 5.84 -0.39
N THR A 27 -2.54 5.80 -0.44
CA THR A 27 -1.69 5.08 0.52
C THR A 27 -0.30 5.75 0.67
N LEU A 28 0.57 5.18 1.48
CA LEU A 28 1.96 5.62 1.61
C LEU A 28 2.88 4.76 0.72
N ALA A 29 3.84 5.39 0.05
CA ALA A 29 4.78 4.69 -0.83
C ALA A 29 5.53 3.49 -0.18
N PRO A 30 5.93 3.52 1.12
CA PRO A 30 6.55 2.37 1.79
C PRO A 30 5.63 1.16 1.99
N LYS A 31 4.31 1.34 1.77
CA LYS A 31 3.31 0.28 1.86
C LYS A 31 3.08 -0.41 0.51
N CYS A 32 3.98 -0.19 -0.46
CA CYS A 32 3.85 -0.69 -1.83
C CYS A 32 5.07 -1.46 -2.31
N VAL A 33 4.86 -2.39 -3.25
CA VAL A 33 5.90 -3.14 -3.96
C VAL A 33 5.55 -3.30 -5.44
N TRP A 34 6.53 -3.12 -6.34
CA TRP A 34 6.34 -3.31 -7.78
C TRP A 34 6.34 -4.80 -8.15
N SER A 35 5.51 -5.17 -9.12
CA SER A 35 5.56 -6.48 -9.77
C SER A 35 6.90 -6.69 -10.49
N ASN A 36 7.47 -7.89 -10.42
CA ASN A 36 8.63 -8.26 -11.23
C ASN A 36 8.24 -8.62 -12.67
N LYS A 37 7.02 -9.10 -12.90
CA LYS A 37 6.52 -9.54 -14.21
C LYS A 37 5.87 -8.41 -15.02
N GLU A 38 5.08 -7.56 -14.38
CA GLU A 38 4.29 -6.51 -15.02
C GLU A 38 4.78 -5.13 -14.57
N LYS A 39 5.59 -4.44 -15.39
CA LYS A 39 6.23 -3.15 -15.03
C LYS A 39 5.26 -2.01 -14.70
N THR A 40 3.98 -2.15 -15.04
CA THR A 40 2.94 -1.16 -14.74
C THR A 40 2.09 -1.54 -13.53
N VAL A 41 2.40 -2.64 -12.85
CA VAL A 41 1.65 -3.13 -11.70
C VAL A 41 2.40 -2.86 -10.42
N VAL A 42 1.70 -2.27 -9.46
CA VAL A 42 2.14 -2.11 -8.08
C VAL A 42 1.12 -2.75 -7.14
N TYR A 43 1.60 -3.45 -6.12
CA TYR A 43 0.79 -3.97 -5.04
C TYR A 43 0.96 -3.07 -3.82
N CYS A 44 -0.14 -2.68 -3.19
CA CYS A 44 -0.09 -1.76 -2.06
C CYS A 44 -1.04 -2.19 -0.93
N GLY A 45 -0.57 -2.08 0.32
CA GLY A 45 -1.46 -2.02 1.48
C GLY A 45 -2.12 -0.64 1.51
N VAL A 46 -3.44 -0.60 1.35
CA VAL A 46 -4.23 0.64 1.27
C VAL A 46 -5.14 0.74 2.49
N PRO A 47 -5.04 1.82 3.28
CA PRO A 47 -5.89 2.01 4.45
C PRO A 47 -7.36 2.12 4.05
N THR A 48 -8.23 1.40 4.76
CA THR A 48 -9.68 1.52 4.57
C THR A 48 -10.19 2.90 5.01
N ILE A 49 -9.60 3.45 6.07
CA ILE A 49 -9.85 4.79 6.59
C ILE A 49 -8.50 5.42 6.89
N VAL A 50 -8.32 6.68 6.50
CA VAL A 50 -7.16 7.49 6.88
C VAL A 50 -7.58 8.38 8.05
N PRO A 51 -7.08 8.14 9.28
CA PRO A 51 -7.33 9.02 10.42
C PRO A 51 -6.82 10.45 10.13
N SER A 52 -7.35 11.45 10.83
CA SER A 52 -6.78 12.80 10.76
C SER A 52 -5.35 12.82 11.32
N GLY A 53 -4.41 13.45 10.60
CA GLY A 53 -3.02 13.52 11.03
C GLY A 53 -2.12 14.21 10.01
N THR A 54 -0.83 14.30 10.34
CA THR A 54 0.24 14.79 9.47
C THR A 54 0.96 13.59 8.87
N TYR A 55 0.64 13.26 7.62
CA TYR A 55 1.23 12.11 6.93
C TYR A 55 2.42 12.52 6.06
N PRO A 56 3.46 11.66 5.96
CA PRO A 56 3.58 10.32 6.55
C PRO A 56 4.13 10.30 8.00
N ASP A 57 4.46 11.45 8.58
CA ASP A 57 5.18 11.57 9.86
C ASP A 57 4.47 10.88 11.03
N ASP A 58 3.17 11.09 11.21
CA ASP A 58 2.41 10.52 12.33
C ASP A 58 2.33 9.00 12.24
N TRP A 59 2.30 8.45 11.01
CA TRP A 59 2.37 7.00 10.81
C TRP A 59 3.76 6.46 11.15
N TYR A 60 4.83 7.13 10.70
CA TYR A 60 6.21 6.74 11.04
C TYR A 60 6.50 6.80 12.54
N LYS A 61 5.97 7.80 13.24
CA LYS A 61 6.10 7.95 14.69
C LYS A 61 5.27 6.94 15.50
N GLY A 62 4.42 6.15 14.84
CA GLY A 62 3.50 5.23 15.51
C GLY A 62 2.35 5.93 16.23
N ILE A 63 2.03 7.18 15.86
CA ILE A 63 0.88 7.93 16.36
C ILE A 63 -0.39 7.49 15.63
N ALA A 64 -0.29 7.28 14.31
CA ALA A 64 -1.37 6.78 13.47
C ALA A 64 -1.15 5.31 13.09
N HIS A 65 -2.25 4.55 13.08
CA HIS A 65 -2.32 3.16 12.66
C HIS A 65 -3.38 3.01 11.57
N PHE A 66 -3.17 2.05 10.67
CA PHE A 66 -4.09 1.77 9.57
C PHE A 66 -4.67 0.36 9.64
N ALA A 67 -5.86 0.20 9.06
CA ALA A 67 -6.45 -1.10 8.73
C ALA A 67 -6.43 -1.24 7.21
N ASP A 68 -5.42 -1.94 6.69
CA ASP A 68 -5.16 -2.01 5.26
C ASP A 68 -5.80 -3.21 4.60
N LYS A 69 -6.13 -3.02 3.32
CA LYS A 69 -6.38 -4.09 2.36
C LYS A 69 -5.24 -4.13 1.34
N LEU A 70 -4.92 -5.31 0.83
CA LEU A 70 -3.92 -5.45 -0.24
C LEU A 70 -4.59 -5.28 -1.60
N TRP A 71 -4.12 -4.33 -2.39
CA TRP A 71 -4.62 -4.04 -3.73
C TRP A 71 -3.53 -4.24 -4.78
N LYS A 72 -3.94 -4.74 -5.95
CA LYS A 72 -3.18 -4.65 -7.20
C LYS A 72 -3.64 -3.40 -7.93
N ILE A 73 -2.71 -2.57 -8.39
CA ILE A 73 -3.00 -1.32 -9.11
C ILE A 73 -2.19 -1.32 -10.40
N ASN A 74 -2.87 -1.15 -11.54
CA ASN A 74 -2.19 -0.88 -12.80
C ASN A 74 -2.06 0.64 -13.00
N VAL A 75 -0.84 1.16 -12.89
CA VAL A 75 -0.57 2.61 -12.93
C VAL A 75 -0.82 3.25 -14.30
N LYS A 76 -0.94 2.44 -15.35
CA LYS A 76 -1.21 2.88 -16.73
C LYS A 76 -2.72 2.88 -17.03
N THR A 77 -3.44 1.81 -16.69
CA THR A 77 -4.89 1.70 -16.96
C THR A 77 -5.75 2.28 -15.84
N GLN A 78 -5.17 2.51 -14.65
CA GLN A 78 -5.86 2.92 -13.42
C GLN A 78 -6.81 1.84 -12.86
N GLU A 79 -6.73 0.60 -13.36
CA GLU A 79 -7.49 -0.52 -12.84
C GLU A 79 -6.95 -0.96 -11.47
N THR A 80 -7.88 -1.37 -10.60
CA THR A 80 -7.59 -1.79 -9.23
C THR A 80 -8.29 -3.11 -8.92
N ASP A 81 -7.54 -4.09 -8.44
CA ASP A 81 -8.09 -5.37 -7.97
C ASP A 81 -7.82 -5.55 -6.49
N LEU A 82 -8.85 -5.88 -5.71
CA LEU A 82 -8.70 -6.26 -4.31
C LEU A 82 -8.11 -7.67 -4.24
N ILE A 83 -6.94 -7.81 -3.63
CA ILE A 83 -6.21 -9.08 -3.52
C ILE A 83 -6.47 -9.74 -2.16
N LEU A 84 -6.45 -8.97 -1.08
CA LEU A 84 -6.65 -9.46 0.27
C LEU A 84 -7.37 -8.42 1.12
N ASP A 85 -8.37 -8.88 1.87
CA ASP A 85 -8.99 -8.16 2.98
C ASP A 85 -8.69 -8.90 4.29
N PRO A 86 -7.65 -8.50 5.05
CA PRO A 86 -7.25 -9.21 6.26
C PRO A 86 -8.35 -9.32 7.31
N ALA A 87 -9.18 -8.28 7.44
CA ALA A 87 -10.28 -8.26 8.40
C ALA A 87 -11.33 -9.34 8.06
N ALA A 88 -11.56 -9.60 6.77
CA ALA A 88 -12.48 -10.65 6.31
C ALA A 88 -11.91 -12.08 6.51
N GLU A 89 -10.60 -12.25 6.38
CA GLU A 89 -9.95 -13.57 6.44
C GLU A 89 -9.51 -13.97 7.86
N THR A 90 -9.12 -13.00 8.69
CA THR A 90 -8.45 -13.24 9.99
C THR A 90 -9.13 -12.57 11.17
N LEU A 91 -10.20 -11.79 10.95
CA LEU A 91 -10.86 -10.96 11.96
C LEU A 91 -9.94 -9.96 12.66
N SER A 92 -8.81 -9.63 12.05
CA SER A 92 -7.80 -8.72 12.59
C SER A 92 -7.42 -7.65 11.56
N ASP A 93 -7.27 -6.42 12.03
CA ASP A 93 -6.75 -5.32 11.22
C ASP A 93 -5.22 -5.44 11.09
N ILE A 94 -4.72 -5.19 9.88
CA ILE A 94 -3.29 -5.25 9.57
C ILE A 94 -2.85 -3.89 9.02
N ASP A 95 -1.81 -3.30 9.61
CA ASP A 95 -1.11 -2.13 9.07
C ASP A 95 0.13 -2.63 8.30
N MET A 96 0.01 -2.84 7.00
CA MET A 96 1.03 -3.44 6.16
C MET A 96 2.21 -2.48 5.95
N THR A 97 3.43 -2.97 6.18
CA THR A 97 4.66 -2.27 5.81
C THR A 97 5.71 -3.24 5.29
N ASN A 98 6.76 -2.72 4.64
CA ASN A 98 7.85 -3.50 4.08
C ASN A 98 7.36 -4.62 3.15
N LEU A 99 6.47 -4.28 2.23
CA LEU A 99 5.97 -5.24 1.25
C LEU A 99 7.13 -5.70 0.36
N THR A 100 7.23 -7.00 0.16
CA THR A 100 8.15 -7.64 -0.78
C THR A 100 7.39 -8.69 -1.58
N ILE A 101 7.82 -8.92 -2.81
CA ILE A 101 7.21 -9.90 -3.71
C ILE A 101 8.30 -10.85 -4.20
N ASP A 102 7.98 -12.13 -4.26
CA ASP A 102 8.95 -13.13 -4.71
C ASP A 102 9.23 -12.98 -6.23
N PRO A 103 10.35 -13.51 -6.76
CA PRO A 103 10.70 -13.35 -8.18
C PRO A 103 9.67 -13.88 -9.17
N THR A 104 8.77 -14.75 -8.74
CA THR A 104 7.70 -15.30 -9.57
C THR A 104 6.37 -14.56 -9.44
N ASP A 105 6.30 -13.50 -8.63
CA ASP A 105 5.06 -12.77 -8.31
C ASP A 105 3.91 -13.68 -7.84
N SER A 106 4.22 -14.77 -7.14
CA SER A 106 3.25 -15.72 -6.60
C SER A 106 2.95 -15.46 -5.12
N PHE A 107 3.84 -14.77 -4.42
CA PHE A 107 3.74 -14.49 -3.00
C PHE A 107 4.14 -13.05 -2.69
N ILE A 108 3.36 -12.40 -1.83
CA ILE A 108 3.72 -11.14 -1.20
C ILE A 108 3.94 -11.40 0.29
N ALA A 109 5.09 -10.97 0.79
CA ALA A 109 5.36 -10.89 2.21
C ALA A 109 5.25 -9.44 2.69
N PHE A 110 4.74 -9.24 3.91
CA PHE A 110 4.65 -7.94 4.55
C PHE A 110 4.75 -8.08 6.06
N THR A 111 5.15 -7.00 6.72
CA THR A 111 5.14 -6.92 8.19
C THR A 111 3.87 -6.20 8.64
N ASN A 112 3.17 -6.73 9.64
CA ASN A 112 2.14 -5.99 10.34
C ASN A 112 2.82 -5.01 11.30
N LYS A 113 2.72 -3.70 11.03
CA LYS A 113 3.34 -2.65 11.84
C LYS A 113 2.77 -2.56 13.26
N THR A 114 1.59 -3.10 13.50
CA THR A 114 0.94 -3.09 14.83
C THR A 114 1.66 -3.99 15.84
N ASP A 115 2.06 -5.19 15.43
CA ASP A 115 2.65 -6.21 16.32
C ASP A 115 4.00 -6.75 15.84
N MET A 116 4.50 -6.24 14.71
CA MET A 116 5.74 -6.64 14.03
C MET A 116 5.75 -8.09 13.52
N SER A 117 4.60 -8.76 13.44
CA SER A 117 4.49 -10.10 12.86
C SER A 117 4.73 -10.09 11.36
N LEU A 118 5.37 -11.15 10.85
CA LEU A 118 5.61 -11.35 9.43
C LEU A 118 4.48 -12.20 8.83
N TRP A 119 3.93 -11.74 7.70
CA TRP A 119 2.87 -12.39 6.98
C TRP A 119 3.31 -12.73 5.56
N LEU A 120 2.81 -13.86 5.04
CA LEU A 120 3.00 -14.30 3.67
C LEU A 120 1.64 -14.62 3.06
N TYR A 121 1.32 -13.96 1.95
CA TYR A 121 0.10 -14.19 1.20
C TYR A 121 0.42 -14.74 -0.19
N ARG A 122 -0.30 -15.78 -0.61
CA ARG A 122 -0.20 -16.34 -1.97
C ARG A 122 -1.17 -15.61 -2.89
N ILE A 123 -0.62 -14.90 -3.88
CA ILE A 123 -1.39 -14.28 -4.96
C ILE A 123 -1.92 -15.42 -5.84
N LYS A 124 -3.25 -15.49 -6.03
CA LYS A 124 -3.89 -16.52 -6.86
C LYS A 124 -3.57 -16.35 -8.34
#